data_AF-R6X6K8-F1
#
_entry.id   AF-R6X6K8-F1
#
_cell.length_a   1.000
_cell.length_b   1.000
_cell.length_c   1.000
_cell.angle_alpha   90.00
_cell.angle_beta   90.00
_cell.angle_gamma   90.00
#
_symmetry.space_group_name_H-M   'P 1'
#
loop_
_entity.id
_entity.type
_entity.pdbx_description
1 polymer ?
#
loop_
_entity_poly.entity_id
_entity_poly.type
_entity_poly.pdbx_seq_one_letter_code
_entity_poly.pdbx_strand_id
1 'polypeptide(L)'
;MAAQLMARWTGSNEAAWEALLPLFKGTAANLQATQNPAAVLTGPIARGDVSTVAKHLVALPAAVIPAYCSLGLATTSLALANGTIDEKAADELRNLLGGYYG
;
A
#
# COMPACT_ATOMS: atom_id res chain seq x y z
N MET A 1 -3.49 -11.39 8.60
CA MET A 1 -2.34 -10.48 8.48
C MET A 1 -2.67 -9.04 8.86
N ALA A 2 -3.50 -8.30 8.11
CA ALA A 2 -3.81 -6.88 8.43
C ALA A 2 -4.51 -6.69 9.78
N ALA A 3 -5.55 -7.49 10.09
CA ALA A 3 -6.21 -7.43 11.39
C ALA A 3 -5.27 -7.78 12.56
N GLN A 4 -4.40 -8.80 12.39
CA GLN A 4 -3.40 -9.16 13.39
C GLN A 4 -2.37 -8.04 13.63
N LEU A 5 -1.98 -7.30 12.59
CA LEU A 5 -1.13 -6.13 12.72
C LEU A 5 -1.83 -5.01 13.49
N MET A 6 -3.07 -4.69 13.11
CA MET A 6 -3.87 -3.63 13.72
C MET A 6 -4.23 -3.95 15.18
N ALA A 7 -4.38 -5.22 15.53
CA ALA A 7 -4.65 -5.70 16.90
C ALA A 7 -3.60 -5.23 17.91
N ARG A 8 -2.37 -4.93 17.48
CA ARG A 8 -1.31 -4.34 18.33
C ARG A 8 -1.71 -2.97 18.90
N TRP A 9 -2.64 -2.27 18.25
CA TRP A 9 -3.16 -0.96 18.68
C TRP A 9 -4.61 -1.01 19.17
N THR A 10 -5.42 -1.96 18.71
CA THR A 10 -6.85 -2.06 19.09
C THR A 10 -7.12 -3.04 20.23
N GLY A 11 -6.14 -3.85 20.64
CA GLY A 11 -6.24 -4.77 21.77
C GLY A 11 -6.92 -6.12 21.47
N SER A 12 -7.63 -6.25 20.36
CA SER A 12 -8.19 -7.53 19.89
C SER A 12 -8.30 -7.60 18.36
N ASN A 13 -8.45 -8.83 17.83
CA ASN A 13 -8.65 -9.05 16.40
C ASN A 13 -10.03 -8.57 15.94
N GLU A 14 -11.04 -8.63 16.81
CA GLU A 14 -12.40 -8.18 16.55
C GLU A 14 -12.42 -6.66 16.39
N ALA A 15 -11.83 -5.93 17.34
CA ALA A 15 -11.72 -4.47 17.26
C ALA A 15 -10.85 -4.02 16.07
N ALA A 16 -9.80 -4.79 15.75
CA ALA A 16 -9.00 -4.55 14.55
C ALA A 16 -9.82 -4.73 13.26
N TRP A 17 -10.64 -5.78 13.20
CA TRP A 17 -11.51 -6.03 12.06
C TRP A 17 -12.57 -4.93 11.91
N GLU A 18 -13.22 -4.54 13.01
CA GLU A 18 -14.18 -3.44 13.02
C GLU A 18 -13.57 -2.11 12.55
N ALA A 19 -12.32 -1.82 12.93
CA ALA A 19 -11.60 -0.65 12.46
C ALA A 19 -11.23 -0.72 10.96
N LEU A 20 -10.89 -1.91 10.45
CA LEU A 20 -10.50 -2.10 9.05
C LEU A 20 -11.70 -2.18 8.08
N LEU A 21 -12.85 -2.68 8.53
CA LEU A 21 -14.01 -2.93 7.68
C LEU A 21 -14.49 -1.68 6.92
N PRO A 22 -14.57 -0.47 7.51
CA PRO A 22 -14.89 0.75 6.76
C PRO A 22 -13.91 1.07 5.63
N LEU A 23 -12.60 0.79 5.79
CA LEU A 23 -11.59 1.02 4.75
C LEU A 23 -11.80 0.09 3.55
N PHE A 24 -12.15 -1.18 3.80
CA PHE A 24 -12.48 -2.12 2.74
C PHE A 24 -13.76 -1.73 2.00
N LYS A 25 -14.81 -1.34 2.74
CA LYS A 25 -16.06 -0.85 2.14
C LYS A 25 -15.83 0.41 1.31
N GLY A 26 -15.02 1.34 1.81
CA GLY A 26 -14.64 2.56 1.08
C GLY A 26 -13.88 2.25 -0.21
N THR A 27 -12.92 1.32 -0.17
CA THR A 27 -12.20 0.87 -1.36
C THR A 27 -13.15 0.29 -2.42
N ALA A 28 -14.07 -0.60 -2.00
CA ALA A 28 -15.04 -1.19 -2.91
C ALA A 28 -15.99 -0.13 -3.50
N ALA A 29 -16.48 0.80 -2.69
CA ALA A 29 -17.36 1.88 -3.14
C ALA A 29 -16.65 2.80 -4.15
N ASN A 30 -15.38 3.15 -3.93
CA ASN A 30 -14.60 3.95 -4.86
C ASN A 30 -14.44 3.25 -6.21
N LEU A 31 -14.18 1.94 -6.20
CA LEU A 31 -14.07 1.14 -7.42
C LEU A 31 -15.39 1.06 -8.19
N GLN A 32 -16.53 0.98 -7.49
CA GLN A 32 -17.85 0.97 -8.13
C GLN A 32 -18.22 2.32 -8.75
N ALA A 33 -17.74 3.42 -8.18
CA ALA A 33 -18.09 4.78 -8.62
C ALA A 33 -17.26 5.27 -9.83
N THR A 34 -16.26 4.52 -10.29
CA THR A 34 -15.36 4.93 -11.38
C THR A 34 -15.45 3.99 -12.59
N GLN A 35 -15.25 4.55 -13.79
CA GLN A 35 -15.02 3.77 -15.02
C GLN A 35 -13.54 3.44 -15.24
N ASN A 36 -12.64 4.09 -14.49
CA ASN A 36 -11.21 3.84 -14.50
C ASN A 36 -10.77 3.41 -13.08
N PRO A 37 -10.69 2.09 -12.80
CA PRO A 37 -10.27 1.57 -11.50
C PRO A 37 -8.86 2.01 -11.08
N ALA A 38 -7.97 2.28 -12.04
CA ALA A 38 -6.63 2.73 -11.73
C ALA A 38 -6.63 4.15 -11.13
N ALA A 39 -7.57 5.00 -11.55
CA ALA A 39 -7.67 6.39 -11.07
C ALA A 39 -8.08 6.52 -9.60
N VAL A 40 -8.67 5.48 -9.00
CA VAL A 40 -9.03 5.49 -7.56
C VAL A 40 -7.93 4.90 -6.67
N LEU A 41 -6.76 4.58 -7.26
CA LEU A 41 -5.59 4.20 -6.50
C LEU A 41 -5.19 5.35 -5.56
N THR A 42 -5.04 5.03 -4.27
CA THR A 42 -4.60 5.97 -3.25
C THR A 42 -3.44 5.38 -2.45
N GLY A 43 -2.95 6.13 -1.45
CA GLY A 43 -1.86 5.70 -0.57
C GLY A 43 -0.52 6.36 -0.92
N PRO A 44 0.55 6.04 -0.17
CA PRO A 44 1.83 6.72 -0.29
C PRO A 44 2.50 6.50 -1.66
N ILE A 45 2.39 5.29 -2.22
CA ILE A 45 2.96 4.96 -3.54
C ILE A 45 2.31 5.79 -4.65
N ALA A 46 0.98 5.92 -4.63
CA ALA A 46 0.24 6.72 -5.61
C ALA A 46 0.63 8.22 -5.57
N ARG A 47 1.18 8.70 -4.44
CA ARG A 47 1.66 10.07 -4.25
C ARG A 47 3.18 10.24 -4.38
N GLY A 48 3.92 9.16 -4.64
CA GLY A 48 5.40 9.19 -4.68
C GLY A 48 6.05 9.39 -3.31
N ASP A 49 5.35 9.11 -2.21
CA ASP A 49 5.86 9.29 -0.85
C ASP A 49 6.77 8.13 -0.42
N VAL A 50 8.00 8.16 -0.92
CA VAL A 50 9.05 7.18 -0.64
C VAL A 50 9.38 7.11 0.86
N SER A 51 9.34 8.25 1.57
CA SER A 51 9.64 8.33 3.00
C SER A 51 8.65 7.50 3.82
N THR A 52 7.36 7.59 3.52
CA THR A 52 6.33 6.78 4.18
C THR A 52 6.49 5.29 3.87
N VAL A 53 6.80 4.93 2.62
CA VAL A 53 7.05 3.52 2.23
C VAL A 53 8.25 2.95 2.99
N ALA A 54 9.34 3.71 3.12
CA ALA A 54 10.51 3.29 3.89
C ALA A 54 10.18 3.05 5.37
N LYS A 55 9.38 3.94 5.99
CA LYS A 55 8.92 3.77 7.37
C LYS A 55 8.03 2.55 7.54
N HIS A 56 7.20 2.21 6.54
CA HIS A 56 6.41 0.98 6.58
C HIS A 56 7.30 -0.27 6.57
N LEU A 57 8.34 -0.32 5.72
CA LEU A 57 9.26 -1.45 5.67
C LEU A 57 9.96 -1.68 7.02
N VAL A 58 10.28 -0.60 7.76
CA VAL A 58 10.84 -0.69 9.11
C VAL A 58 9.82 -1.21 10.15
N ALA A 59 8.54 -0.84 10.01
CA ALA A 59 7.50 -1.17 10.99
C ALA A 59 6.86 -2.56 10.77
N LEU A 60 6.94 -3.10 9.55
CA LEU A 60 6.29 -4.35 9.17
C LEU A 60 7.08 -5.58 9.67
N PRO A 61 6.40 -6.64 10.12
CA PRO A 61 7.06 -7.90 10.46
C PRO A 61 7.69 -8.52 9.21
N ALA A 62 8.84 -9.17 9.37
CA ALA A 62 9.58 -9.80 8.27
C ALA A 62 8.71 -10.73 7.40
N ALA A 63 7.79 -11.47 8.00
CA ALA A 63 6.87 -12.37 7.28
C ALA A 63 5.92 -11.65 6.29
N VAL A 64 5.70 -10.35 6.46
CA VAL A 64 4.78 -9.52 5.64
C VAL A 64 5.52 -8.78 4.54
N ILE A 65 6.82 -8.50 4.74
CA ILE A 65 7.64 -7.68 3.83
C ILE A 65 7.61 -8.20 2.38
N PRO A 66 7.75 -9.51 2.07
CA PRO A 66 7.71 -9.98 0.69
C PRO A 66 6.42 -9.60 -0.05
N ALA A 67 5.27 -9.74 0.63
CA ALA A 67 3.97 -9.39 0.04
C ALA A 67 3.83 -7.86 -0.13
N TYR A 68 4.32 -7.09 0.84
CA TYR A 68 4.32 -5.64 0.77
C TYR A 68 5.18 -5.13 -0.41
N CYS A 69 6.39 -5.66 -0.59
CA CYS A 69 7.27 -5.29 -1.69
C CYS A 69 6.69 -5.68 -3.04
N SER A 70 6.19 -6.91 -3.21
CA SER A 70 5.57 -7.37 -4.46
C SER A 70 4.39 -6.47 -4.86
N LEU A 71 3.47 -6.21 -3.94
CA LEU A 71 2.31 -5.34 -4.19
C LEU A 71 2.75 -3.89 -4.42
N GLY A 72 3.75 -3.42 -3.69
CA GLY A 72 4.31 -2.07 -3.85
C GLY A 72 4.91 -1.83 -5.23
N LEU A 73 5.66 -2.79 -5.77
CA LEU A 73 6.21 -2.72 -7.13
C LEU A 73 5.12 -2.67 -8.19
N ALA A 74 4.10 -3.54 -8.08
CA ALA A 74 2.94 -3.49 -8.98
C ALA A 74 2.18 -2.15 -8.87
N THR A 75 2.03 -1.63 -7.66
CA THR A 75 1.39 -0.33 -7.41
C THR A 75 2.20 0.83 -7.97
N THR A 76 3.53 0.74 -7.95
CA THR A 76 4.44 1.73 -8.52
C THR A 76 4.26 1.81 -10.03
N SER A 77 4.23 0.66 -10.72
CA SER A 77 3.96 0.61 -12.16
C SER A 77 2.58 1.18 -12.51
N LEU A 78 1.56 0.90 -11.69
CA LEU A 78 0.22 1.45 -11.88
C LEU A 78 0.17 2.97 -11.68
N ALA A 79 0.81 3.48 -10.62
CA ALA A 79 0.89 4.91 -10.32
C ALA A 79 1.58 5.69 -11.44
N LEU A 80 2.68 5.15 -12.00
CA LEU A 80 3.37 5.72 -13.14
C LEU A 80 2.48 5.72 -14.40
N ALA A 81 1.81 4.60 -14.69
CA ALA A 81 0.88 4.51 -15.83
C ALA A 81 -0.30 5.49 -15.71
N ASN A 82 -0.73 5.79 -14.48
CA ASN A 82 -1.76 6.79 -14.20
C ASN A 82 -1.25 8.24 -14.25
N GLY A 83 0.06 8.45 -14.36
CA GLY A 83 0.67 9.77 -14.28
C GLY A 83 0.57 10.43 -12.90
N THR A 84 0.31 9.66 -11.83
CA THR A 84 0.24 10.23 -10.46
C THR A 84 1.61 10.38 -9.81
N ILE A 85 2.63 9.74 -10.40
CA ILE A 85 4.05 9.91 -10.07
C ILE A 85 4.86 10.06 -11.37
N ASP A 86 6.05 10.66 -11.27
CA ASP A 86 7.01 10.71 -12.37
C ASP A 86 7.99 9.52 -12.33
N GLU A 87 8.82 9.38 -13.37
CA GLU A 87 9.82 8.29 -13.46
C GLU A 87 10.84 8.34 -12.32
N LYS A 88 11.19 9.55 -11.84
CA LYS A 88 12.13 9.68 -10.72
C LYS A 88 11.57 9.04 -9.46
N ALA A 89 10.33 9.37 -9.10
CA ALA A 89 9.66 8.78 -7.95
C ALA A 89 9.44 7.27 -8.14
N ALA A 90 9.10 6.83 -9.36
CA ALA A 90 8.95 5.41 -9.68
C ALA A 90 10.27 4.65 -9.48
N ASP A 91 11.40 5.20 -9.91
CA ASP A 91 12.72 4.59 -9.75
C ASP A 91 13.17 4.54 -8.28
N GLU A 92 12.93 5.61 -7.51
CA GLU A 92 13.18 5.61 -6.07
C GLU A 92 12.36 4.52 -5.35
N LEU A 93 11.08 4.37 -5.69
CA LEU A 93 10.21 3.32 -5.15
C LEU A 93 10.66 1.92 -5.58
N ARG A 94 11.03 1.73 -6.85
CA ARG A 94 11.55 0.45 -7.38
C ARG A 94 12.84 0.04 -6.69
N ASN A 95 13.76 0.97 -6.47
CA ASN A 95 15.01 0.70 -5.76
C ASN A 95 14.75 0.31 -4.30
N LEU A 96 13.88 1.06 -3.62
CA LEU A 96 13.52 0.79 -2.23
C LEU A 96 12.84 -0.57 -2.05
N LEU A 97 11.88 -0.90 -2.90
CA LEU A 97 11.06 -2.12 -2.80
C LEU A 97 11.75 -3.34 -3.42
N GLY A 98 12.55 -3.13 -4.47
CA GLY A 98 13.27 -4.15 -5.22
C GLY A 98 14.52 -4.67 -4.50
N GLY A 99 15.13 -3.86 -3.63
CA GLY A 99 16.26 -4.27 -2.79
C GLY A 99 15.97 -5.44 -1.84
N TYR A 100 14.71 -5.89 -1.75
CA TYR A 100 14.32 -7.08 -0.99
C TYR A 100 14.50 -8.40 -1.75
N TYR A 101 14.66 -8.37 -3.09
CA TYR A 101 14.86 -9.57 -3.91
C TYR A 101 16.31 -9.76 -4.39
N GLY A 102 17.21 -8.88 -3.95
CA GLY A 102 18.64 -8.89 -4.28
C GLY A 102 19.52 -9.46 -3.18
#